data_AF-Q09GP8-F1
#
_entry.id   AF-Q09GP8-F1
#
_cell.length_a   1.000
_cell.length_b   1.000
_cell.length_c   1.000
_cell.angle_alpha   90.00
_cell.angle_beta   90.00
_cell.angle_gamma   90.00
#
_symmetry.space_group_name_H-M   'P 1'
#
loop_
_entity.id
_entity.type
_entity.pdbx_description
1 polymer ?
#
loop_
_entity_poly.entity_id
_entity_poly.type
_entity_poly.pdbx_seq_one_letter_code
_entity_poly.pdbx_strand_id
1 'polypeptide(L)'
;MSWALILLLLLAHCTGCGPQQLLDQPPSVSSSLGTTIHLACTLSRDLDISIYNIQWYQQWPGHPPRFLLSYFSHSDKIQGHKVPPRFSGSKDVAKNTGYLSISELQPEDEAVYFCAAMVERLERKREREMERETREGNEPAAPVWPAP
;
A
#
# COMPACT_ATOMS: atom_id res chain seq x y z
N MET A 1 -39.54 -30.97 -11.83
CA MET A 1 -39.23 -29.91 -12.83
C MET A 1 -39.33 -28.49 -12.26
N SER A 2 -39.91 -28.26 -11.07
CA SER A 2 -39.98 -26.92 -10.41
C SER A 2 -38.74 -26.55 -9.57
N TRP A 3 -37.96 -27.56 -9.15
CA TRP A 3 -36.73 -27.38 -8.35
C TRP A 3 -35.62 -26.61 -9.08
N ALA A 4 -35.57 -26.68 -10.41
CA ALA A 4 -34.58 -25.96 -11.22
C ALA A 4 -34.78 -24.44 -11.16
N LEU A 5 -36.04 -23.98 -11.13
CA LEU A 5 -36.37 -22.56 -11.00
C LEU A 5 -36.03 -22.04 -9.60
N ILE A 6 -36.27 -22.86 -8.57
CA ILE A 6 -35.92 -22.56 -7.18
C ILE A 6 -34.39 -22.48 -7.00
N LEU A 7 -33.65 -23.40 -7.61
CA LEU A 7 -32.17 -23.37 -7.64
C LEU A 7 -31.62 -22.14 -8.38
N LEU A 8 -32.23 -21.75 -9.51
CA LEU A 8 -31.84 -20.55 -10.25
C LEU A 8 -32.12 -19.26 -9.47
N LEU A 9 -33.22 -19.19 -8.71
CA LEU A 9 -33.53 -18.08 -7.79
C LEU A 9 -32.54 -18.01 -6.62
N LEU A 10 -32.20 -19.15 -6.02
CA LEU A 10 -31.20 -19.23 -4.94
C LEU A 10 -29.81 -18.79 -5.39
N LEU A 11 -29.38 -19.18 -6.60
CA LEU A 11 -28.12 -18.74 -7.21
C LEU A 11 -28.10 -17.24 -7.54
N ALA A 12 -29.26 -16.65 -7.85
CA ALA A 12 -29.40 -15.22 -8.13
C ALA A 12 -29.35 -14.33 -6.88
N HIS A 13 -29.41 -14.90 -5.67
CA HIS A 13 -29.43 -14.15 -4.40
C HIS A 13 -28.05 -14.03 -3.72
N CYS A 14 -26.98 -14.51 -4.34
CA CYS A 14 -25.62 -14.42 -3.79
C CYS A 14 -24.68 -13.46 -4.56
N THR A 15 -25.20 -12.58 -5.42
CA THR A 15 -24.37 -11.65 -6.24
C THR A 15 -23.97 -10.36 -5.51
N GLY A 16 -23.84 -10.39 -4.18
CA GLY A 16 -23.75 -9.16 -3.38
C GLY A 16 -22.73 -9.18 -2.24
N CYS A 17 -21.56 -9.79 -2.40
CA CYS A 17 -20.42 -9.51 -1.52
C CYS A 17 -19.11 -9.68 -2.29
N GLY A 18 -18.85 -8.75 -3.21
CA GLY A 18 -17.51 -8.61 -3.77
C GLY A 18 -16.57 -8.05 -2.69
N PRO A 19 -15.25 -8.33 -2.77
CA PRO A 19 -14.28 -7.74 -1.86
C PRO A 19 -14.37 -6.20 -1.95
N GLN A 20 -14.49 -5.53 -0.81
CA GLN A 20 -14.43 -4.08 -0.76
C GLN A 20 -12.99 -3.65 -1.06
N GLN A 21 -12.77 -3.12 -2.26
CA GLN A 21 -11.46 -2.64 -2.66
C GLN A 21 -11.20 -1.27 -2.02
N LEU A 22 -10.35 -1.26 -0.99
CA LEU A 22 -9.97 -0.06 -0.26
C LEU A 22 -8.96 0.81 -1.03
N LEU A 23 -8.11 0.16 -1.82
CA LEU A 23 -7.01 0.75 -2.56
C LEU A 23 -7.05 0.26 -4.01
N ASP A 24 -6.94 1.21 -4.94
CA ASP A 24 -6.92 0.98 -6.37
C ASP A 24 -5.56 1.33 -6.96
N GLN A 25 -4.90 0.31 -7.52
CA GLN A 25 -3.62 0.44 -8.23
C GLN A 25 -3.82 -0.04 -9.67
N PRO A 26 -3.24 0.65 -10.67
CA PRO A 26 -3.20 0.13 -12.03
C PRO A 26 -2.54 -1.25 -12.07
N PRO A 27 -3.05 -2.21 -12.85
CA PRO A 27 -2.53 -3.58 -12.86
C PRO A 27 -1.08 -3.68 -13.36
N SER A 28 -0.68 -2.75 -14.24
CA SER A 28 0.67 -2.64 -14.76
C SER A 28 0.91 -1.24 -15.30
N VAL A 29 2.15 -0.77 -15.22
CA VAL A 29 2.63 0.42 -15.91
C VAL A 29 4.01 0.15 -16.48
N SER A 30 4.35 0.83 -17.56
CA SER A 30 5.64 0.70 -18.23
C SER A 30 6.16 2.06 -18.64
N SER A 31 7.48 2.25 -18.54
CA SER A 31 8.17 3.42 -19.06
C SER A 31 9.55 3.05 -19.56
N SER A 32 10.19 3.91 -20.33
CA SER A 32 11.55 3.70 -20.82
C SER A 32 12.60 3.98 -19.74
N LEU A 33 13.75 3.30 -19.82
CA LEU A 33 14.88 3.54 -18.93
C LEU A 33 15.32 5.02 -18.94
N GLY A 34 15.80 5.50 -17.78
CA GLY A 34 16.24 6.87 -17.59
C GLY A 34 15.12 7.90 -17.41
N THR A 35 13.85 7.52 -17.58
CA THR A 35 12.71 8.43 -17.36
C THR A 35 12.24 8.41 -15.91
N THR A 36 11.32 9.31 -15.59
CA THR A 36 10.57 9.28 -14.32
C THR A 36 9.23 8.60 -14.54
N ILE A 37 8.92 7.61 -13.71
CA ILE A 37 7.60 6.96 -13.67
C ILE A 37 6.88 7.27 -12.36
N HIS A 38 5.56 7.37 -12.43
CA HIS A 38 4.68 7.55 -11.27
C HIS A 38 3.75 6.35 -11.12
N LEU A 39 3.79 5.69 -9.97
CA LEU A 39 2.86 4.63 -9.61
C LEU A 39 1.75 5.23 -8.76
N ALA A 40 0.50 5.00 -9.14
CA ALA A 40 -0.67 5.53 -8.43
C ALA A 40 -1.25 4.51 -7.45
N CYS A 41 -1.71 5.00 -6.32
CA CYS A 41 -2.48 4.27 -5.32
C CYS A 41 -3.66 5.14 -4.87
N THR A 42 -4.86 4.83 -5.37
CA THR A 42 -6.06 5.63 -5.11
C THR A 42 -6.89 5.00 -4.01
N LEU A 43 -7.21 5.76 -2.97
CA LEU A 43 -8.08 5.31 -1.90
C LEU A 43 -9.54 5.35 -2.37
N SER A 44 -10.36 4.43 -1.84
CA SER A 44 -11.80 4.43 -2.08
C SER A 44 -12.43 5.78 -1.69
N ARG A 45 -13.51 6.16 -2.39
CA ARG A 45 -14.11 7.51 -2.31
C ARG A 45 -14.63 7.88 -0.92
N ASP A 46 -14.92 6.89 -0.10
CA ASP A 46 -15.39 7.00 1.27
C ASP A 46 -14.26 7.28 2.29
N LEU A 47 -13.01 7.25 1.84
CA LEU A 47 -11.84 7.58 2.65
C LEU A 47 -11.25 8.92 2.26
N ASP A 48 -10.63 9.59 3.23
CA ASP A 48 -9.85 10.82 3.03
C ASP A 48 -8.36 10.54 3.19
N ILE A 49 -7.60 10.55 2.08
CA ILE A 49 -6.15 10.33 2.07
C ILE A 49 -5.36 11.30 2.96
N SER A 50 -5.93 12.45 3.35
CA SER A 50 -5.25 13.44 4.18
C SER A 50 -4.85 12.91 5.56
N ILE A 51 -5.58 11.92 6.09
CA ILE A 51 -5.33 11.31 7.40
C ILE A 51 -4.54 9.99 7.35
N TYR A 52 -4.21 9.51 6.15
CA TYR A 52 -3.49 8.24 5.95
C TYR A 52 -2.04 8.48 5.58
N ASN A 53 -1.12 7.73 6.16
CA ASN A 53 0.21 7.54 5.62
C ASN A 53 0.15 6.55 4.45
N ILE A 54 0.78 6.88 3.32
CA ILE A 54 0.90 5.96 2.19
C ILE A 54 2.27 5.30 2.23
N GLN A 55 2.26 3.99 2.43
CA GLN A 55 3.44 3.16 2.45
C GLN A 55 3.62 2.45 1.12
N TRP A 56 4.85 2.37 0.63
CA TRP A 56 5.20 1.71 -0.62
C TRP A 56 6.15 0.55 -0.37
N TYR A 57 5.90 -0.54 -1.09
CA TYR A 57 6.68 -1.76 -1.04
C TYR A 57 7.04 -2.21 -2.45
N GLN A 58 8.23 -2.78 -2.61
CA GLN A 58 8.73 -3.38 -3.85
C GLN A 58 8.95 -4.87 -3.63
N GLN A 59 8.51 -5.70 -4.56
CA GLN A 59 8.70 -7.14 -4.52
C GLN A 59 9.25 -7.64 -5.86
N TRP A 60 10.44 -8.22 -5.83
CA TRP A 60 10.95 -9.01 -6.94
C TRP A 60 10.39 -10.43 -6.88
N PRO A 61 10.25 -11.11 -8.03
CA PRO A 61 9.88 -12.52 -8.07
C PRO A 61 10.75 -13.35 -7.13
N GLY A 62 10.11 -14.18 -6.30
CA GLY A 62 10.79 -15.04 -5.32
C GLY A 62 11.38 -14.35 -4.08
N HIS A 63 11.17 -13.03 -3.91
CA HIS A 63 11.66 -12.27 -2.76
C HIS A 63 10.50 -11.78 -1.87
N PRO A 64 10.73 -11.57 -0.57
CA PRO A 64 9.75 -10.92 0.28
C PRO A 64 9.55 -9.45 -0.12
N PRO A 65 8.37 -8.85 0.17
CA PRO A 65 8.18 -7.42 -0.02
C PRO A 65 9.21 -6.60 0.78
N ARG A 66 9.86 -5.67 0.11
CA ARG A 66 10.80 -4.71 0.67
C ARG A 66 10.10 -3.37 0.86
N PHE A 67 10.12 -2.83 2.07
CA PHE A 67 9.64 -1.48 2.34
C PHE A 67 10.51 -0.43 1.63
N LEU A 68 9.87 0.44 0.86
CA LEU A 68 10.51 1.54 0.14
C LEU A 68 10.42 2.84 0.91
N LEU A 69 9.21 3.32 1.20
CA LEU A 69 9.00 4.58 1.89
C LEU A 69 7.60 4.67 2.48
N SER A 70 7.46 5.57 3.44
CA SER A 70 6.22 6.01 4.05
C SER A 70 6.10 7.52 3.82
N TYR A 71 4.96 7.97 3.31
CA TYR A 71 4.71 9.37 3.00
C TYR A 71 3.39 9.84 3.60
N PHE A 72 3.49 10.71 4.61
CA PHE A 72 2.37 11.48 5.10
C PHE A 72 2.38 12.90 4.52
N SER A 73 3.52 13.59 4.61
CA SER A 73 3.73 14.95 4.12
C SER A 73 5.23 15.22 3.83
N HIS A 74 5.59 16.40 3.33
CA HIS A 74 6.99 16.73 3.07
C HIS A 74 7.87 16.73 4.34
N SER A 75 7.31 17.11 5.49
CA SER A 75 7.98 17.11 6.80
C SER A 75 7.85 15.79 7.54
N ASP A 76 7.01 14.87 7.05
CA ASP A 76 6.67 13.62 7.71
C ASP A 76 6.67 12.48 6.69
N LYS A 77 7.87 11.93 6.51
CA LYS A 77 8.15 10.85 5.56
C LYS A 77 9.34 10.05 6.05
N ILE A 78 9.32 8.76 5.80
CA ILE A 78 10.37 7.83 6.18
C ILE A 78 10.85 7.11 4.93
N GLN A 79 12.16 7.01 4.76
CA GLN A 79 12.78 6.19 3.72
C GLN A 79 13.14 4.81 4.27
N GLY A 80 12.95 3.79 3.46
CA GLY A 80 13.33 2.43 3.77
C GLY A 80 14.85 2.27 3.76
N HIS A 81 15.32 1.24 4.45
CA HIS A 81 16.75 0.96 4.55
C HIS A 81 17.36 0.68 3.17
N LYS A 82 18.48 1.34 2.86
CA LYS A 82 19.21 1.24 1.58
C LYS A 82 18.37 1.56 0.34
N VAL A 83 17.29 2.33 0.49
CA VAL A 83 16.45 2.73 -0.65
C VAL A 83 17.10 3.94 -1.35
N PRO A 84 17.33 3.89 -2.67
CA PRO A 84 17.95 5.00 -3.40
C PRO A 84 17.12 6.29 -3.33
N PRO A 85 17.77 7.48 -3.35
CA PRO A 85 17.07 8.77 -3.27
C PRO A 85 16.17 9.08 -4.48
N ARG A 86 16.33 8.35 -5.59
CA ARG A 86 15.46 8.42 -6.77
C ARG A 86 14.02 7.96 -6.53
N PHE A 87 13.76 7.25 -5.42
CA PHE A 87 12.42 6.92 -4.97
C PHE A 87 11.85 8.04 -4.09
N SER A 88 10.68 8.55 -4.41
CA SER A 88 10.02 9.60 -3.62
C SER A 88 8.49 9.43 -3.58
N GLY A 89 7.88 9.84 -2.47
CA GLY A 89 6.43 9.80 -2.29
C GLY A 89 5.78 11.17 -2.48
N SER A 90 4.52 11.18 -2.90
CA SER A 90 3.65 12.37 -2.88
C SER A 90 2.18 11.98 -2.75
N LYS A 91 1.30 12.98 -2.57
CA LYS A 91 -0.15 12.82 -2.51
C LYS A 91 -0.85 13.91 -3.29
N ASP A 92 -1.95 13.54 -3.94
CA ASP A 92 -2.96 14.43 -4.50
C ASP A 92 -4.26 14.21 -3.73
N VAL A 93 -4.54 15.13 -2.79
CA VAL A 93 -5.73 15.07 -1.94
C VAL A 93 -7.01 15.22 -2.76
N ALA A 94 -6.99 16.02 -3.84
CA ALA A 94 -8.16 16.21 -4.68
C ALA A 94 -8.55 14.94 -5.45
N LYS A 95 -7.56 14.10 -5.79
CA LYS A 95 -7.78 12.81 -6.46
C LYS A 95 -7.90 11.62 -5.50
N ASN A 96 -7.66 11.84 -4.20
CA ASN A 96 -7.56 10.78 -3.21
C ASN A 96 -6.46 9.77 -3.55
N THR A 97 -5.35 10.22 -4.14
CA THR A 97 -4.30 9.36 -4.72
C THR A 97 -2.93 9.64 -4.10
N GLY A 98 -2.25 8.59 -3.64
CA GLY A 98 -0.83 8.60 -3.31
C GLY A 98 0.02 8.18 -4.51
N TYR A 99 1.21 8.75 -4.64
CA TYR A 99 2.13 8.43 -5.72
C TYR A 99 3.49 8.01 -5.21
N LEU A 100 4.07 6.96 -5.83
CA LEU A 100 5.50 6.68 -5.81
C LEU A 100 6.10 7.19 -7.11
N SER A 101 7.09 8.06 -7.01
CA SER A 101 7.86 8.55 -8.14
C SER A 101 9.24 7.90 -8.12
N ILE A 102 9.62 7.30 -9.25
CA ILE A 102 10.93 6.69 -9.44
C ILE A 102 11.60 7.45 -10.59
N SER A 103 12.57 8.30 -10.27
CA SER A 103 13.37 9.01 -11.29
C SER A 103 14.48 8.12 -11.83
N GLU A 104 14.95 8.43 -13.04
CA GLU A 104 16.08 7.73 -13.67
C GLU A 104 15.89 6.21 -13.68
N LEU A 105 14.73 5.75 -14.16
CA LEU A 105 14.31 4.35 -14.11
C LEU A 105 15.39 3.38 -14.60
N GLN A 106 15.69 2.36 -13.81
CA GLN A 106 16.76 1.39 -14.03
C GLN A 106 16.18 -0.01 -14.31
N PRO A 107 16.92 -0.92 -14.97
CA PRO A 107 16.47 -2.29 -15.18
C PRO A 107 16.11 -3.02 -13.88
N GLU A 108 16.81 -2.73 -12.78
CA GLU A 108 16.59 -3.35 -11.48
C GLU A 108 15.26 -2.94 -10.82
N ASP A 109 14.60 -1.89 -11.34
CA ASP A 109 13.31 -1.40 -10.85
C ASP A 109 12.12 -2.23 -11.35
N GLU A 110 12.34 -3.17 -12.28
CA GLU A 110 11.30 -4.07 -12.75
C GLU A 110 10.88 -5.02 -11.62
N ALA A 111 9.71 -4.77 -11.05
CA ALA A 111 9.20 -5.45 -9.87
C ALA A 111 7.68 -5.25 -9.73
N VAL A 112 7.07 -5.97 -8.80
CA VAL A 112 5.71 -5.68 -8.35
C VAL A 112 5.76 -4.63 -7.24
N TYR A 113 4.89 -3.64 -7.31
CA TYR A 113 4.81 -2.56 -6.32
C TYR A 113 3.45 -2.54 -5.63
N PHE A 114 3.47 -2.50 -4.31
CA PHE A 114 2.26 -2.47 -3.49
C PHE A 114 2.21 -1.19 -2.66
N CYS A 115 1.02 -0.64 -2.51
CA CYS A 115 0.76 0.40 -1.53
C CYS A 115 -0.06 -0.11 -0.35
N ALA A 116 0.14 0.51 0.81
CA ALA A 116 -0.74 0.38 1.96
C ALA A 116 -1.08 1.76 2.51
N ALA A 117 -2.29 1.90 3.07
CA ALA A 117 -2.74 3.12 3.72
C ALA A 117 -2.93 2.86 5.22
N MET A 118 -2.21 3.59 6.06
CA MET A 118 -2.29 3.45 7.52
C MET A 118 -2.71 4.76 8.15
N VAL A 119 -3.71 4.75 9.04
CA VAL A 119 -4.14 5.98 9.71
C VAL A 119 -2.99 6.54 10.56
N GLU A 120 -2.61 7.77 10.31
CA GLU A 120 -1.46 8.45 10.94
C GLU A 120 -1.55 8.44 12.49
N ARG A 121 -2.75 8.61 13.04
CA ARG A 121 -2.96 8.52 14.51
C ARG A 121 -2.61 7.14 15.07
N LEU A 122 -2.86 6.08 14.31
CA LEU A 122 -2.55 4.71 14.73
C LEU A 122 -1.05 4.43 14.64
N GLU A 123 -0.36 4.97 13.62
CA GLU A 123 1.10 4.87 13.53
C GLU A 123 1.78 5.52 14.74
N ARG A 124 1.48 6.79 15.03
CA ARG A 124 2.04 7.48 16.21
C ARG A 124 1.71 6.80 17.53
N LYS A 125 0.54 6.15 17.63
CA LYS A 125 0.17 5.38 18.83
C LYS A 125 1.08 4.15 18.96
N ARG A 126 1.26 3.39 17.89
CA ARG A 126 2.15 2.22 17.84
C ARG A 126 3.60 2.59 18.15
N GLU A 127 4.11 3.69 17.60
CA GLU A 127 5.47 4.18 17.87
C GLU A 127 5.68 4.49 19.35
N ARG A 128 4.73 5.21 19.97
CA ARG A 128 4.78 5.52 21.40
C ARG A 128 4.69 4.28 22.29
N GLU A 129 3.92 3.27 21.87
CA GLU A 129 3.83 1.99 22.57
C GLU A 129 5.16 1.22 22.45
N MET A 130 5.72 1.12 21.26
CA MET A 130 7.03 0.48 21.03
C MET A 130 8.15 1.16 21.81
N GLU A 131 8.17 2.49 21.88
CA GLU A 131 9.15 3.24 22.68
C GLU A 131 9.01 2.94 24.19
N ARG A 132 7.77 2.83 24.68
CA ARG A 132 7.50 2.43 26.08
C ARG A 132 7.97 1.01 26.35
N GLU A 133 7.67 0.06 25.49
CA GLU A 133 8.10 -1.34 25.63
C GLU A 133 9.62 -1.47 25.60
N THR A 134 10.28 -0.76 24.68
CA THR A 134 11.74 -0.70 24.60
C THR A 134 12.35 -0.15 25.88
N ARG A 135 11.75 0.92 26.45
CA ARG A 135 12.19 1.50 27.73
C ARG A 135 11.96 0.56 28.91
N GLU A 136 10.91 -0.25 28.86
CA GLU A 136 10.58 -1.25 29.87
C GLU A 136 11.37 -2.56 29.71
N GLY A 137 12.19 -2.69 28.65
CA GLY A 137 13.02 -3.86 28.40
C GLY A 137 12.26 -5.06 27.82
N ASN A 138 11.03 -4.86 27.34
CA ASN A 138 10.29 -5.87 26.60
C ASN A 138 10.69 -5.78 25.13
N GLU A 139 11.34 -6.82 24.60
CA GLU A 139 11.67 -6.92 23.18
C GLU A 139 10.38 -7.07 22.36
N PRO A 140 10.08 -6.17 21.40
CA PRO A 140 8.83 -6.24 20.66
C PRO A 140 8.86 -7.43 19.68
N ALA A 141 7.85 -8.29 19.76
CA ALA A 141 7.69 -9.41 18.84
C ALA A 141 7.58 -8.89 17.39
N ALA A 142 8.36 -9.48 16.48
CA ALA A 142 8.36 -9.10 15.07
C ALA A 142 6.94 -9.21 14.47
N PRO A 143 6.53 -8.27 13.59
CA PRO A 143 5.24 -8.34 12.93
C PRO A 143 5.14 -9.62 12.09
N VAL A 144 4.25 -10.52 12.48
CA VAL A 144 3.90 -11.73 11.72
C VAL A 144 3.05 -11.29 10.54
N TRP A 145 3.65 -11.24 9.36
CA TRP A 145 2.89 -11.14 8.12
C TRP A 145 2.16 -12.46 7.88
N PRO A 146 0.84 -12.47 7.66
CA PRO A 146 0.18 -13.67 7.15
C PRO A 146 0.76 -13.97 5.75
N ALA A 147 1.42 -15.12 5.63
CA ALA A 147 1.81 -15.67 4.34
C ALA A 147 0.55 -16.09 3.55
N PRO A 148 0.60 -16.08 2.20
CA PRO A 148 -0.54 -16.45 1.36
C PRO A 148 -1.01 -17.89 1.55
#